data_AF-A0AAE4S0E4-F1
#
_entry.id   AF-A0AAE4S0E4-F1
#
_cell.length_a   1.000
_cell.length_b   1.000
_cell.length_c   1.000
_cell.angle_alpha   90.00
_cell.angle_beta   90.00
_cell.angle_gamma   90.00
#
_symmetry.space_group_name_H-M   'P 1'
#
loop_
_entity.id
_entity.type
_entity.pdbx_description
1 polymer ?
#
loop_
_entity_poly.entity_id
_entity_poly.type
_entity_poly.pdbx_seq_one_letter_code
_entity_poly.pdbx_strand_id
1 'polypeptide(L)'
;MIRKSTLDSIGPLVLEAIEELFAKCKENMLDDGDFLICQQNGFIYDGKPVIGIGDGLDWIQQLSSIICDGIGVCTDDDEYFEKVKDIEFNGATEVEKTTNDELNRYRKIWENQFFLRLMTQLAHLLNGEHYDWSLDVNSETRDGKKKYNYITALIEKFKKAPKFYSLIKEVYSNKIRNSEAHTQCVFVQDGFLLKNIKEQDGLQSALLFEQWERIFVILYLILIYIRRYLNEMRSQYLEFYHEYGAKGVPILAPFNGSWEERLVFPAESGEIWRFG
;
A
#
# COMPACT_ATOMS: atom_id res chain seq x y z
N MET A 1 1.30 -5.34 19.44
CA MET A 1 2.68 -4.98 19.84
C MET A 1 3.64 -5.76 18.96
N ILE A 2 4.70 -5.11 18.47
CA ILE A 2 5.56 -5.67 17.42
C ILE A 2 6.96 -5.95 17.97
N ARG A 3 7.43 -7.17 17.79
CA ARG A 3 8.76 -7.62 18.17
C ARG A 3 9.81 -7.01 17.24
N LYS A 4 10.88 -6.48 17.83
CA LYS A 4 12.01 -5.94 17.05
C LYS A 4 12.67 -7.01 16.17
N SER A 5 12.79 -8.24 16.65
CA SER A 5 13.27 -9.39 15.87
C SER A 5 12.44 -9.66 14.61
N THR A 6 11.11 -9.49 14.69
CA THR A 6 10.21 -9.62 13.54
C THR A 6 10.49 -8.52 12.52
N LEU A 7 10.71 -7.29 12.97
CA LEU A 7 11.11 -6.19 12.09
C LEU A 7 12.46 -6.45 11.42
N ASP A 8 13.46 -6.88 12.20
CA ASP A 8 14.82 -7.13 11.70
C ASP A 8 14.85 -8.28 10.68
N SER A 9 14.00 -9.30 10.87
CA SER A 9 13.91 -10.43 9.95
C SER A 9 13.07 -10.14 8.70
N ILE A 10 11.97 -9.38 8.83
CA ILE A 10 11.06 -9.08 7.71
C ILE A 10 11.57 -7.92 6.86
N GLY A 11 12.22 -6.92 7.45
CA GLY A 11 12.70 -5.71 6.78
C GLY A 11 13.47 -6.00 5.49
N PRO A 12 14.53 -6.82 5.53
CA PRO A 12 15.31 -7.18 4.34
C PRO A 12 14.48 -7.87 3.26
N LEU A 13 13.55 -8.76 3.64
CA LEU A 13 12.70 -9.49 2.70
C LEU A 13 11.76 -8.55 1.93
N VAL A 14 11.16 -7.58 2.63
CA VAL A 14 10.27 -6.60 2.00
C VAL A 14 11.07 -5.64 1.13
N LEU A 15 12.24 -5.21 1.58
CA LEU A 15 13.12 -4.33 0.81
C LEU A 15 13.51 -4.98 -0.52
N GLU A 16 14.00 -6.22 -0.49
CA GLU A 16 14.38 -6.97 -1.69
C GLU A 16 13.21 -7.15 -2.67
N ALA A 17 12.00 -7.38 -2.15
CA ALA A 17 10.80 -7.51 -2.97
C ALA A 17 10.38 -6.18 -3.62
N ILE A 18 10.55 -5.06 -2.91
CA ILE A 18 10.27 -3.72 -3.45
C ILE A 18 11.30 -3.35 -4.52
N GLU A 19 12.58 -3.62 -4.28
CA GLU A 19 13.65 -3.42 -5.27
C GLU A 19 13.38 -4.23 -6.55
N GLU A 20 12.98 -5.50 -6.42
CA GLU A 20 12.56 -6.32 -7.56
C GLU A 20 11.38 -5.69 -8.31
N LEU A 21 10.33 -5.26 -7.59
CA LEU A 21 9.16 -4.65 -8.20
C LEU A 21 9.54 -3.43 -9.03
N PHE A 22 10.27 -2.48 -8.45
CA PHE A 22 10.59 -1.23 -9.13
C PHE A 22 11.61 -1.41 -10.25
N ALA A 23 12.58 -2.32 -10.10
CA ALA A 23 13.49 -2.67 -11.19
C ALA A 23 12.71 -3.18 -12.40
N LYS A 24 11.75 -4.09 -12.18
CA LYS A 24 10.91 -4.63 -13.26
C LYS A 24 9.92 -3.62 -13.82
N CYS A 25 9.36 -2.74 -12.99
CA CYS A 25 8.56 -1.62 -13.50
C CYS A 25 9.41 -0.73 -14.41
N LYS A 26 10.64 -0.40 -14.02
CA LYS A 26 11.57 0.40 -14.82
C LYS A 26 11.94 -0.27 -16.15
N GLU A 27 12.10 -1.59 -16.15
CA GLU A 27 12.37 -2.37 -17.38
C GLU A 27 11.18 -2.40 -18.35
N ASN A 28 9.95 -2.32 -17.84
CA ASN A 28 8.73 -2.54 -18.63
C ASN A 28 7.93 -1.26 -18.92
N MET A 29 8.11 -0.19 -18.14
CA MET A 29 7.35 1.06 -18.31
C MET A 29 7.56 1.64 -19.71
N LEU A 30 6.50 2.26 -20.24
CA LEU A 30 6.51 2.81 -21.60
C LEU A 30 7.06 4.24 -21.66
N ASP A 31 7.01 4.94 -20.54
CA ASP A 31 7.45 6.32 -20.42
C ASP A 31 8.29 6.51 -19.15
N ASP A 32 9.45 7.14 -19.28
CA ASP A 32 10.36 7.37 -18.16
C ASP A 32 9.76 8.25 -17.07
N GLY A 33 8.73 9.05 -17.37
CA GLY A 33 8.03 9.90 -16.43
C GLY A 33 6.91 9.21 -15.64
N ASP A 34 6.57 7.96 -15.96
CA ASP A 34 5.46 7.24 -15.32
C ASP A 34 5.61 7.11 -13.79
N PHE A 35 6.84 6.98 -13.27
CA PHE A 35 7.08 6.98 -11.82
C PHE A 35 6.77 8.33 -11.18
N LEU A 36 7.10 9.43 -11.86
CA LEU A 36 6.74 10.76 -11.39
C LEU A 36 5.22 10.91 -11.32
N ILE A 37 4.48 10.37 -12.30
CA ILE A 37 3.01 10.40 -12.30
C ILE A 37 2.40 9.49 -11.23
N CYS A 38 2.97 8.33 -10.99
CA CYS A 38 2.59 7.49 -9.84
C CYS A 38 2.76 8.25 -8.52
N GLN A 39 3.86 8.98 -8.35
CA GLN A 39 4.14 9.73 -7.13
C GLN A 39 3.26 10.97 -6.98
N GLN A 40 3.04 11.71 -8.06
CA GLN A 40 2.32 12.99 -8.06
C GLN A 40 0.81 12.85 -8.27
N ASN A 41 0.32 11.63 -8.57
CA ASN A 41 -1.06 11.30 -8.88
C ASN A 41 -1.59 12.00 -10.15
N GLY A 42 -1.43 11.35 -11.31
CA GLY A 42 -2.07 11.77 -12.56
C GLY A 42 -3.52 11.30 -12.65
N PHE A 43 -4.42 12.14 -13.16
CA PHE A 43 -5.83 11.81 -13.40
C PHE A 43 -6.44 12.72 -14.48
N ILE A 44 -7.63 12.37 -14.99
CA ILE A 44 -8.40 13.24 -15.88
C ILE A 44 -9.31 14.16 -15.05
N TYR A 45 -9.21 15.47 -15.29
CA TYR A 45 -10.11 16.49 -14.75
C TYR A 45 -10.61 17.37 -15.88
N ASP A 46 -11.94 17.55 -15.98
CA ASP A 46 -12.59 18.33 -17.05
C ASP A 46 -12.09 17.96 -18.46
N GLY A 47 -11.98 16.64 -18.71
CA GLY A 47 -11.52 16.08 -19.98
C GLY A 47 -10.03 16.26 -20.28
N LYS A 48 -9.21 16.71 -19.32
CA LYS A 48 -7.78 16.96 -19.50
C LYS A 48 -6.93 16.19 -18.48
N PRO A 49 -5.75 15.68 -18.89
CA PRO A 49 -4.74 15.19 -17.97
C PRO A 49 -4.29 16.27 -16.98
N VAL A 50 -4.34 15.96 -15.70
CA VAL A 50 -3.86 16.79 -14.60
C VAL A 50 -3.03 15.93 -13.65
N ILE A 51 -2.05 16.55 -13.01
CA ILE A 51 -1.22 15.93 -11.99
C ILE A 51 -1.50 16.65 -10.68
N GLY A 52 -1.65 15.91 -9.59
CA GLY A 52 -1.82 16.45 -8.24
C GLY A 52 -2.83 15.69 -7.41
N ILE A 53 -3.16 16.26 -6.26
CA ILE A 53 -3.92 15.57 -5.21
C ILE A 53 -5.37 15.23 -5.62
N GLY A 54 -5.98 16.00 -6.54
CA GLY A 54 -7.32 15.73 -7.07
C GLY A 54 -8.38 15.46 -6.00
N ASP A 55 -9.36 14.61 -6.32
CA ASP A 55 -10.45 14.17 -5.43
C ASP A 55 -10.02 13.09 -4.42
N GLY A 56 -8.73 13.01 -4.06
CA GLY A 56 -8.17 11.98 -3.18
C GLY A 56 -7.46 12.49 -1.94
N LEU A 57 -7.63 13.76 -1.59
CA LEU A 57 -6.94 14.40 -0.46
C LEU A 57 -7.19 13.67 0.87
N ASP A 58 -8.43 13.24 1.12
CA ASP A 58 -8.83 12.49 2.31
C ASP A 58 -8.09 11.14 2.42
N TRP A 59 -7.98 10.41 1.30
CA TRP A 59 -7.25 9.15 1.24
C TRP A 59 -5.75 9.33 1.48
N ILE A 60 -5.16 10.39 0.90
CA ILE A 60 -3.74 10.72 1.10
C ILE A 60 -3.47 11.13 2.55
N GLN A 61 -4.35 11.95 3.15
CA GLN A 61 -4.26 12.33 4.56
C GLN A 61 -4.36 11.12 5.48
N GLN A 62 -5.29 10.19 5.20
CA GLN A 62 -5.44 8.97 5.98
C GLN A 62 -4.17 8.10 5.94
N LEU A 63 -3.56 7.87 4.76
CA LEU A 63 -2.29 7.14 4.68
C LEU A 63 -1.15 7.89 5.35
N SER A 64 -1.10 9.21 5.19
CA SER A 64 -0.07 10.04 5.82
C SER A 64 -0.13 9.93 7.34
N SER A 65 -1.33 9.93 7.93
CA SER A 65 -1.52 9.68 9.37
C SER A 65 -0.95 8.32 9.78
N ILE A 66 -1.28 7.24 9.05
CA ILE A 66 -0.76 5.89 9.35
C ILE A 66 0.77 5.87 9.33
N ILE A 67 1.38 6.56 8.36
CA ILE A 67 2.83 6.63 8.22
C ILE A 67 3.47 7.48 9.33
N CYS A 68 2.85 8.61 9.68
CA CYS A 68 3.32 9.50 10.75
C CYS A 68 3.25 8.85 12.13
N ASP A 69 2.23 8.02 12.37
CA ASP A 69 2.06 7.28 13.62
C ASP A 69 3.11 6.16 13.79
N GLY A 70 3.93 5.90 12.77
CA GLY A 70 4.92 4.84 12.78
C GLY A 70 4.29 3.45 12.77
N ILE A 71 5.12 2.43 12.94
CA ILE A 71 4.65 1.03 12.90
C ILE A 71 3.81 0.65 14.12
N GLY A 72 3.90 1.41 15.22
CA GLY A 72 3.22 1.14 16.48
C GLY A 72 4.19 0.84 17.61
N VAL A 73 3.67 0.25 18.69
CA VAL A 73 4.46 -0.07 19.89
C VAL A 73 5.35 -1.28 19.62
N CYS A 74 6.66 -1.10 19.79
CA CYS A 74 7.64 -2.18 19.65
C CYS A 74 8.11 -2.72 21.00
N THR A 75 8.42 -4.02 21.06
CA THR A 75 9.00 -4.69 22.24
C THR A 75 10.31 -5.38 21.91
N ASP A 76 11.22 -5.40 22.89
CA ASP A 76 12.40 -6.27 22.88
C ASP A 76 11.91 -7.72 23.00
N ASP A 77 12.32 -8.55 22.05
CA ASP A 77 11.75 -9.87 21.87
C ASP A 77 12.41 -10.87 22.81
N ASP A 78 11.77 -11.15 23.95
CA ASP A 78 12.03 -12.31 24.80
C ASP A 78 10.71 -12.72 25.48
N GLU A 79 10.05 -13.72 24.90
CA GLU A 79 8.90 -14.40 25.51
C GLU A 79 7.67 -13.50 25.75
N TYR A 80 7.52 -12.38 25.02
CA TYR A 80 6.41 -11.44 25.26
C TYR A 80 5.06 -12.15 25.27
N PHE A 81 4.74 -12.89 24.20
CA PHE A 81 3.52 -13.68 24.13
C PHE A 81 3.42 -14.73 25.23
N GLU A 82 4.54 -15.29 25.71
CA GLU A 82 4.55 -16.22 26.84
C GLU A 82 4.26 -15.55 28.18
N LYS A 83 4.65 -14.29 28.37
CA LYS A 83 4.31 -13.47 29.55
C LYS A 83 2.84 -13.06 29.56
N VAL A 84 2.17 -13.06 28.40
CA VAL A 84 0.72 -12.77 28.27
C VAL A 84 -0.14 -14.04 28.25
N LYS A 85 0.44 -15.26 28.19
CA LYS A 85 -0.30 -16.53 28.10
C LYS A 85 -1.31 -16.72 29.24
N ASP A 86 -1.01 -16.23 30.44
CA ASP A 86 -1.88 -16.39 31.62
C ASP A 86 -2.78 -15.17 31.90
N ILE A 87 -2.93 -14.25 30.95
CA ILE A 87 -3.78 -13.06 31.12
C ILE A 87 -5.17 -13.31 30.53
N GLU A 88 -6.21 -12.92 31.29
CA GLU A 88 -7.57 -12.90 30.78
C GLU A 88 -7.77 -11.70 29.85
N PHE A 89 -8.14 -11.96 28.60
CA PHE A 89 -8.47 -10.94 27.62
C PHE A 89 -9.91 -10.45 27.81
N ASN A 90 -10.06 -9.16 28.10
CA ASN A 90 -11.34 -8.50 28.38
C ASN A 90 -11.49 -7.12 27.69
N GLY A 91 -10.63 -6.86 26.71
CA GLY A 91 -10.55 -5.62 25.94
C GLY A 91 -9.68 -4.53 26.57
N ALA A 92 -9.06 -4.77 27.73
CA ALA A 92 -8.33 -3.73 28.46
C ALA A 92 -6.81 -3.86 28.41
N THR A 93 -6.28 -5.02 27.95
CA THR A 93 -4.84 -5.27 27.94
C THR A 93 -4.11 -4.43 26.88
N GLU A 94 -2.81 -4.23 27.06
CA GLU A 94 -1.98 -3.52 26.09
C GLU A 94 -1.87 -4.26 24.75
N VAL A 95 -1.82 -5.61 24.79
CA VAL A 95 -1.88 -6.44 23.58
C VAL A 95 -3.14 -6.17 22.78
N GLU A 96 -4.31 -6.24 23.43
CA GLU A 96 -5.59 -6.02 22.75
C GLU A 96 -5.67 -4.62 22.15
N LYS A 97 -5.25 -3.59 22.89
CA LYS A 97 -5.25 -2.21 22.39
C LYS A 97 -4.34 -2.04 21.18
N THR A 98 -3.09 -2.49 21.29
CA THR A 98 -2.12 -2.36 20.19
C THR A 98 -2.52 -3.17 18.97
N THR A 99 -3.00 -4.41 19.15
CA THR A 99 -3.46 -5.24 18.04
C THR A 99 -4.75 -4.73 17.40
N ASN A 100 -5.68 -4.14 18.16
CA ASN A 100 -6.83 -3.46 17.58
C ASN A 100 -6.42 -2.26 16.72
N ASP A 101 -5.45 -1.45 17.18
CA ASP A 101 -4.92 -0.34 16.40
C ASP A 101 -4.26 -0.82 15.10
N GLU A 102 -3.47 -1.90 15.17
CA GLU A 102 -2.85 -2.56 14.01
C GLU A 102 -3.92 -3.06 13.02
N LEU A 103 -4.95 -3.76 13.50
CA LEU A 103 -6.07 -4.26 12.68
C LEU A 103 -6.80 -3.12 11.98
N ASN A 104 -7.03 -2.02 12.69
CA ASN A 104 -7.66 -0.83 12.15
C ASN A 104 -6.82 -0.18 11.04
N ARG A 105 -5.51 -0.07 11.24
CA ARG A 105 -4.56 0.45 10.23
C ARG A 105 -4.50 -0.47 9.01
N TYR A 106 -4.42 -1.78 9.22
CA TYR A 106 -4.48 -2.78 8.15
C TYR A 106 -5.73 -2.62 7.29
N ARG A 107 -6.91 -2.51 7.92
CA ARG A 107 -8.17 -2.29 7.22
C ARG A 107 -8.14 -0.98 6.44
N LYS A 108 -7.70 0.12 7.08
CA LYS A 108 -7.61 1.44 6.43
C LYS A 108 -6.72 1.40 5.18
N ILE A 109 -5.55 0.74 5.22
CA ILE A 109 -4.67 0.59 4.06
C ILE A 109 -5.41 -0.10 2.89
N TRP A 110 -6.07 -1.24 3.14
CA TRP A 110 -6.80 -1.98 2.10
C TRP A 110 -8.10 -1.33 1.65
N GLU A 111 -8.64 -0.39 2.43
CA GLU A 111 -9.81 0.40 2.07
C GLU A 111 -9.45 1.72 1.38
N ASN A 112 -8.17 2.10 1.39
CA ASN A 112 -7.70 3.37 0.90
C ASN A 112 -7.62 3.39 -0.64
N GLN A 113 -8.33 4.33 -1.24
CA GLN A 113 -8.46 4.44 -2.69
C GLN A 113 -7.16 4.88 -3.36
N PHE A 114 -6.38 5.73 -2.70
CA PHE A 114 -5.08 6.15 -3.19
C PHE A 114 -4.07 5.00 -3.18
N PHE A 115 -4.04 4.20 -2.11
CA PHE A 115 -3.20 3.00 -2.06
C PHE A 115 -3.53 2.02 -3.19
N LEU A 116 -4.81 1.71 -3.38
CA LEU A 116 -5.26 0.83 -4.45
C LEU A 116 -4.97 1.41 -5.85
N ARG A 117 -5.16 2.71 -6.05
CA ARG A 117 -4.79 3.40 -7.30
C ARG A 117 -3.29 3.23 -7.58
N LEU A 118 -2.45 3.54 -6.59
CA LEU A 118 -1.00 3.46 -6.73
C LEU A 118 -0.56 2.04 -7.08
N MET A 119 -1.07 1.04 -6.38
CA MET A 119 -0.80 -0.37 -6.67
C MET A 119 -1.25 -0.75 -8.09
N THR A 120 -2.41 -0.29 -8.55
CA THR A 120 -2.88 -0.54 -9.91
C THR A 120 -1.99 0.11 -10.96
N GLN A 121 -1.53 1.34 -10.74
CA GLN A 121 -0.59 1.99 -11.66
C GLN A 121 0.76 1.28 -11.71
N LEU A 122 1.31 0.88 -10.56
CA LEU A 122 2.53 0.06 -10.53
C LEU A 122 2.34 -1.28 -11.26
N ALA A 123 1.16 -1.89 -11.16
CA ALA A 123 0.83 -3.09 -11.93
C ALA A 123 0.76 -2.83 -13.45
N HIS A 124 0.27 -1.67 -13.89
CA HIS A 124 0.33 -1.27 -15.31
C HIS A 124 1.79 -1.15 -15.78
N LEU A 125 2.63 -0.43 -15.03
CA LEU A 125 4.05 -0.26 -15.38
C LEU A 125 4.80 -1.59 -15.44
N LEU A 126 4.60 -2.46 -14.43
CA LEU A 126 5.17 -3.80 -14.41
C LEU A 126 4.77 -4.64 -15.64
N ASN A 127 3.58 -4.39 -16.18
CA ASN A 127 3.06 -5.16 -17.31
C ASN A 127 3.35 -4.54 -18.67
N GLY A 128 3.99 -3.36 -18.73
CA GLY A 128 4.24 -2.63 -19.97
C GLY A 128 2.97 -2.02 -20.56
N GLU A 129 2.05 -1.62 -19.68
CA GLU A 129 0.81 -0.94 -20.02
C GLU A 129 0.99 0.56 -19.75
N HIS A 130 0.28 1.41 -20.51
CA HIS A 130 0.27 2.85 -20.24
C HIS A 130 -0.29 3.13 -18.84
N TYR A 131 0.18 4.21 -18.21
CA TYR A 131 -0.47 4.80 -17.05
C TYR A 131 -1.96 5.05 -17.34
N ASP A 132 -2.86 4.52 -16.50
CA ASP A 132 -4.29 4.70 -16.71
C ASP A 132 -4.77 6.02 -16.09
N TRP A 133 -4.78 7.07 -16.90
CA TRP A 133 -5.23 8.41 -16.50
C TRP A 133 -6.71 8.44 -16.09
N SER A 134 -7.53 7.54 -16.64
CA SER A 134 -8.98 7.48 -16.40
C SER A 134 -9.37 6.47 -15.32
N LEU A 135 -8.39 5.88 -14.63
CA LEU A 135 -8.62 4.87 -13.60
C LEU A 135 -9.60 5.36 -12.52
N ASP A 136 -10.75 4.69 -12.39
CA ASP A 136 -11.75 4.97 -11.36
C ASP A 136 -11.87 3.79 -10.37
N VAL A 137 -10.94 3.77 -9.41
CA VAL A 137 -10.93 2.76 -8.34
C VAL A 137 -12.19 2.84 -7.46
N ASN A 138 -12.77 4.03 -7.31
CA ASN A 138 -13.97 4.22 -6.50
C ASN A 138 -15.13 3.41 -7.06
N SER A 139 -15.39 3.51 -8.37
CA SER A 139 -16.46 2.75 -9.04
C SER A 139 -16.28 1.23 -8.93
N GLU A 140 -15.04 0.76 -9.02
CA GLU A 140 -14.64 -0.64 -8.97
C GLU A 140 -14.66 -1.23 -7.55
N THR A 141 -14.75 -0.39 -6.52
CA THR A 141 -14.63 -0.82 -5.12
C THR A 141 -15.76 -0.34 -4.20
N ARG A 142 -16.88 0.13 -4.78
CA ARG A 142 -18.04 0.70 -4.05
C ARG A 142 -18.67 -0.24 -3.02
N ASP A 143 -18.62 -1.54 -3.24
CA ASP A 143 -19.14 -2.53 -2.30
C ASP A 143 -18.07 -3.59 -1.95
N GLY A 144 -18.28 -4.29 -0.84
CA GLY A 144 -17.30 -5.23 -0.29
C GLY A 144 -16.94 -6.39 -1.23
N LYS A 145 -17.89 -6.86 -2.06
CA LYS A 145 -17.66 -7.96 -3.00
C LYS A 145 -16.85 -7.49 -4.20
N LYS A 146 -17.21 -6.33 -4.77
CA LYS A 146 -16.44 -5.70 -5.84
C LYS A 146 -15.01 -5.39 -5.39
N LYS A 147 -14.84 -4.81 -4.20
CA LYS A 147 -13.52 -4.53 -3.63
C LYS A 147 -12.70 -5.81 -3.44
N TYR A 148 -13.31 -6.89 -2.95
CA TYR A 148 -12.64 -8.18 -2.85
C TYR A 148 -12.13 -8.67 -4.22
N ASN A 149 -13.01 -8.70 -5.22
CA ASN A 149 -12.66 -9.14 -6.57
C ASN A 149 -11.57 -8.26 -7.20
N TYR A 150 -11.67 -6.94 -7.02
CA TYR A 150 -10.70 -5.97 -7.51
C TYR A 150 -9.31 -6.23 -6.93
N ILE A 151 -9.18 -6.32 -5.59
CA ILE A 151 -7.87 -6.52 -4.95
C ILE A 151 -7.29 -7.89 -5.32
N THR A 152 -8.10 -8.95 -5.37
CA THR A 152 -7.61 -10.28 -5.78
C THR A 152 -7.12 -10.26 -7.23
N ALA A 153 -7.86 -9.62 -8.15
CA ALA A 153 -7.41 -9.49 -9.54
C ALA A 153 -6.14 -8.63 -9.67
N LEU A 154 -6.04 -7.54 -8.89
CA LEU A 154 -4.88 -6.67 -8.84
C LEU A 154 -3.63 -7.42 -8.36
N ILE A 155 -3.73 -8.20 -7.28
CA ILE A 155 -2.61 -9.01 -6.76
C ILE A 155 -2.07 -9.95 -7.84
N GLU A 156 -2.94 -10.58 -8.62
CA GLU A 156 -2.52 -11.49 -9.70
C GLU A 156 -1.76 -10.79 -10.84
N LYS A 157 -1.89 -9.46 -11.00
CA LYS A 157 -1.10 -8.69 -11.98
C LYS A 157 0.37 -8.55 -11.61
N PHE A 158 0.75 -8.82 -10.36
CA PHE A 158 2.14 -8.69 -9.90
C PHE A 158 3.04 -9.90 -10.18
N LYS A 159 2.54 -10.95 -10.85
CA LYS A 159 3.29 -12.20 -11.13
C LYS A 159 4.66 -12.01 -11.77
N LYS A 160 4.87 -10.93 -12.54
CA LYS A 160 6.18 -10.63 -13.14
C LYS A 160 7.25 -10.28 -12.11
N ALA A 161 6.87 -9.83 -10.91
CA ALA A 161 7.72 -9.56 -9.74
C ALA A 161 7.43 -10.60 -8.63
N PRO A 162 7.98 -11.83 -8.72
CA PRO A 162 7.56 -12.97 -7.89
C PRO A 162 7.78 -12.79 -6.39
N LYS A 163 8.83 -12.09 -5.94
CA LYS A 163 9.07 -11.83 -4.52
C LYS A 163 7.99 -10.90 -3.97
N PHE A 164 7.72 -9.81 -4.68
CA PHE A 164 6.65 -8.88 -4.33
C PHE A 164 5.27 -9.56 -4.36
N TYR A 165 5.00 -10.32 -5.42
CA TYR A 165 3.76 -11.07 -5.59
C TYR A 165 3.51 -12.05 -4.43
N SER A 166 4.54 -12.76 -3.98
CA SER A 166 4.43 -13.67 -2.84
C SER A 166 4.05 -12.92 -1.56
N LEU A 167 4.73 -11.81 -1.26
CA LEU A 167 4.46 -11.02 -0.06
C LEU A 167 3.07 -10.36 -0.08
N ILE A 168 2.69 -9.73 -1.20
CA ILE A 168 1.38 -9.04 -1.27
C ILE A 168 0.22 -10.05 -1.18
N LYS A 169 0.40 -11.25 -1.72
CA LYS A 169 -0.57 -12.36 -1.61
C LYS A 169 -0.67 -12.89 -0.18
N GLU A 170 0.45 -12.94 0.53
CA GLU A 170 0.50 -13.35 1.94
C GLU A 170 -0.30 -12.38 2.84
N VAL A 171 -0.14 -11.07 2.63
CA VAL A 171 -0.72 -10.07 3.55
C VAL A 171 -2.18 -9.74 3.29
N TYR A 172 -2.72 -10.02 2.11
CA TYR A 172 -4.11 -9.71 1.83
C TYR A 172 -5.07 -10.81 2.32
N SER A 173 -5.97 -10.42 3.23
CA SER A 173 -7.02 -11.29 3.76
C SER A 173 -8.32 -10.52 3.91
N ASN A 174 -9.26 -10.78 2.99
CA ASN A 174 -10.63 -10.27 3.11
C ASN A 174 -11.33 -10.73 4.39
N LYS A 175 -10.93 -11.89 4.94
CA LYS A 175 -11.44 -12.41 6.21
C LYS A 175 -11.04 -11.53 7.39
N ILE A 176 -9.76 -11.14 7.48
CA ILE A 176 -9.27 -10.24 8.53
C ILE A 176 -9.92 -8.86 8.37
N ARG A 177 -9.87 -8.29 7.14
CA ARG A 177 -10.46 -6.98 6.85
C ARG A 177 -11.93 -6.89 7.25
N ASN A 178 -12.74 -7.88 6.86
CA ASN A 178 -14.17 -7.88 7.17
C ASN A 178 -14.44 -8.16 8.65
N SER A 179 -13.57 -8.92 9.34
CA SER A 179 -13.73 -9.14 10.78
C SER A 179 -13.54 -7.84 11.54
N GLU A 180 -12.49 -7.09 11.24
CA GLU A 180 -12.25 -5.77 11.83
C GLU A 180 -13.40 -4.80 11.50
N ALA A 181 -13.82 -4.74 10.23
CA ALA A 181 -14.90 -3.84 9.80
C ALA A 181 -16.25 -4.09 10.52
N HIS A 182 -16.47 -5.31 11.01
CA HIS A 182 -17.71 -5.70 11.71
C HIS A 182 -17.50 -5.98 13.20
N THR A 183 -16.34 -5.62 13.78
CA THR A 183 -16.01 -5.85 15.20
C THR A 183 -16.16 -7.33 15.60
N GLN A 184 -15.61 -8.19 14.76
CA GLN A 184 -15.73 -9.65 14.83
C GLN A 184 -14.39 -10.34 15.16
N CYS A 185 -13.38 -9.58 15.59
CA CYS A 185 -12.14 -10.10 16.16
C CYS A 185 -12.33 -10.33 17.66
N VAL A 186 -12.06 -11.55 18.15
CA VAL A 186 -12.13 -11.88 19.57
C VAL A 186 -10.80 -12.44 20.05
N PHE A 187 -10.16 -11.73 20.98
CA PHE A 187 -8.86 -12.12 21.52
C PHE A 187 -8.95 -13.35 22.41
N VAL A 188 -7.95 -14.21 22.28
CA VAL A 188 -7.73 -15.45 23.03
C VAL A 188 -6.23 -15.58 23.32
N GLN A 189 -5.82 -16.48 24.22
CA GLN A 189 -4.45 -16.55 24.76
C GLN A 189 -3.33 -16.36 23.72
N ASP A 190 -3.37 -17.09 22.60
CA ASP A 190 -2.30 -17.07 21.59
C ASP A 190 -2.64 -16.23 20.34
N GLY A 191 -3.76 -15.49 20.32
CA GLY A 191 -4.14 -14.72 19.14
C GLY A 191 -5.58 -14.21 19.16
N PHE A 192 -6.26 -14.30 18.01
CA PHE A 192 -7.66 -13.90 17.91
C PHE A 192 -8.47 -14.74 16.94
N LEU A 193 -9.74 -14.90 17.26
CA LEU A 193 -10.75 -15.58 16.46
C LEU A 193 -11.43 -14.59 15.50
N LEU A 194 -11.65 -15.05 14.27
CA LEU A 194 -12.37 -14.31 13.24
C LEU A 194 -13.81 -14.82 13.17
N LYS A 195 -14.76 -14.12 13.81
CA LYS A 195 -16.16 -14.57 13.91
C LYS A 195 -16.96 -14.51 12.61
N ASN A 196 -16.40 -13.89 11.56
CA ASN A 196 -17.03 -13.86 10.24
C ASN A 196 -16.82 -15.16 9.43
N ILE A 197 -15.98 -16.07 9.89
CA ILE A 197 -15.74 -17.37 9.24
C ILE A 197 -16.64 -18.40 9.90
N LYS A 198 -17.42 -19.12 9.09
CA LYS A 198 -18.21 -20.26 9.55
C LYS A 198 -17.27 -21.30 10.15
N GLU A 199 -17.63 -21.82 11.31
CA GLU A 199 -16.95 -22.96 11.91
C GLU A 199 -16.94 -24.15 10.92
N GLN A 200 -15.78 -24.76 10.74
CA GLN A 200 -15.64 -26.05 10.08
C GLN A 200 -15.28 -27.07 11.15
N ASP A 201 -16.04 -28.16 11.24
CA ASP A 201 -15.85 -29.23 12.23
C ASP A 201 -15.77 -28.74 13.69
N GLY A 202 -16.49 -27.65 14.01
CA GLY A 202 -16.51 -27.05 15.35
C GLY A 202 -15.30 -26.17 15.70
N LEU A 203 -14.39 -25.92 14.76
CA LEU A 203 -13.23 -25.04 14.92
C LEU A 203 -13.48 -23.69 14.25
N GLN A 204 -13.36 -22.62 15.03
CA GLN A 204 -13.34 -21.25 14.51
C GLN A 204 -11.94 -20.92 13.99
N SER A 205 -11.85 -20.16 12.89
CA SER A 205 -10.56 -19.76 12.33
C SER A 205 -9.86 -18.78 13.27
N ALA A 206 -8.80 -19.26 13.92
CA ALA A 206 -7.91 -18.45 14.73
C ALA A 206 -6.74 -17.91 13.89
N LEU A 207 -6.22 -16.74 14.27
CA LEU A 207 -4.96 -16.20 13.79
C LEU A 207 -4.06 -15.99 15.00
N LEU A 208 -2.87 -16.60 14.98
CA LEU A 208 -1.88 -16.41 16.05
C LEU A 208 -1.31 -15.00 16.01
N PHE A 209 -0.90 -14.47 17.17
CA PHE A 209 -0.30 -13.14 17.22
C PHE A 209 0.95 -13.03 16.35
N GLU A 210 1.78 -14.06 16.28
CA GLU A 210 2.98 -14.08 15.45
C GLU A 210 2.65 -14.05 13.95
N GLN A 211 1.58 -14.74 13.55
CA GLN A 211 1.09 -14.72 12.17
C GLN A 211 0.54 -13.34 11.81
N TRP A 212 -0.24 -12.75 12.72
CA TRP A 212 -0.79 -11.41 12.56
C TRP A 212 0.30 -10.36 12.44
N GLU A 213 1.26 -10.38 13.36
CA GLU A 213 2.40 -9.47 13.38
C GLU A 213 3.14 -9.50 12.05
N ARG A 214 3.44 -10.69 11.53
CA ARG A 214 4.07 -10.86 10.23
C ARG A 214 3.26 -10.22 9.11
N ILE A 215 1.95 -10.49 9.05
CA ILE A 215 1.04 -9.92 8.05
C ILE A 215 1.05 -8.38 8.11
N PHE A 216 0.92 -7.83 9.31
CA PHE A 216 0.84 -6.39 9.50
C PHE A 216 2.17 -5.70 9.17
N VAL A 217 3.29 -6.22 9.67
CA VAL A 217 4.64 -5.66 9.44
C VAL A 217 4.96 -5.65 7.95
N ILE A 218 4.70 -6.74 7.22
CA ILE A 218 4.94 -6.78 5.76
C ILE A 218 4.11 -5.70 5.05
N LEU A 219 2.81 -5.60 5.33
CA LEU A 219 1.95 -4.61 4.67
C LEU A 219 2.39 -3.18 4.97
N TYR A 220 2.73 -2.89 6.23
CA TYR A 220 3.20 -1.58 6.64
C TYR A 220 4.52 -1.21 5.94
N LEU A 221 5.47 -2.14 5.89
CA LEU A 221 6.74 -1.91 5.20
C LEU A 221 6.58 -1.74 3.68
N ILE A 222 5.65 -2.48 3.04
CA ILE A 222 5.29 -2.27 1.64
C ILE A 222 4.83 -0.83 1.41
N LEU A 223 3.91 -0.32 2.24
CA LEU A 223 3.42 1.06 2.15
C LEU A 223 4.58 2.07 2.28
N ILE A 224 5.45 1.87 3.26
CA ILE A 224 6.57 2.78 3.53
C ILE A 224 7.60 2.76 2.40
N TYR A 225 8.03 1.58 1.95
CA TYR A 225 9.07 1.47 0.94
C TYR A 225 8.60 1.87 -0.46
N ILE A 226 7.33 1.61 -0.83
CA ILE A 226 6.76 2.17 -2.06
C ILE A 226 6.81 3.70 -2.03
N ARG A 227 6.35 4.32 -0.93
CA ARG A 227 6.38 5.77 -0.78
C ARG A 227 7.80 6.32 -0.82
N ARG A 228 8.74 5.66 -0.13
CA ARG A 228 10.15 6.05 -0.11
C ARG A 228 10.74 6.04 -1.52
N TYR A 229 10.57 4.93 -2.24
CA TYR A 229 11.09 4.77 -3.59
C TYR A 229 10.55 5.83 -4.56
N LEU A 230 9.24 6.08 -4.53
CA LEU A 230 8.62 7.09 -5.38
C LEU A 230 9.12 8.51 -5.06
N ASN A 231 9.33 8.82 -3.78
CA ASN A 231 9.91 10.09 -3.37
C ASN A 231 11.39 10.23 -3.80
N GLU A 232 12.17 9.15 -3.72
CA GLU A 232 13.54 9.11 -4.23
C GLU A 232 13.57 9.37 -5.74
N MET A 233 12.68 8.73 -6.51
CA MET A 233 12.54 8.98 -7.95
C MET A 233 12.19 10.45 -8.25
N ARG A 234 11.21 11.03 -7.53
CA ARG A 234 10.89 12.47 -7.66
C ARG A 234 12.12 13.35 -7.44
N SER A 235 12.89 13.09 -6.39
CA SER A 235 14.11 13.84 -6.09
C SER A 235 15.14 13.74 -7.21
N GLN A 236 15.30 12.57 -7.83
CA GLN A 236 16.19 12.38 -8.97
C GLN A 236 15.74 13.21 -10.20
N TYR A 237 14.43 13.28 -10.49
CA TYR A 237 13.95 14.16 -11.57
C TYR A 237 14.21 15.64 -11.26
N LEU A 238 14.07 16.06 -10.01
CA LEU A 238 14.32 17.44 -9.59
C LEU A 238 15.81 17.81 -9.72
N GLU A 239 16.70 16.90 -9.29
CA GLU A 239 18.15 17.06 -9.45
C GLU A 239 18.52 17.17 -10.94
N PHE A 240 18.00 16.28 -11.77
CA PHE A 240 18.21 16.33 -13.22
C PHE A 240 17.72 17.64 -13.85
N TYR A 241 16.56 18.14 -13.39
CA TYR A 241 16.00 19.43 -13.84
C TYR A 241 16.92 20.61 -13.52
N HIS A 242 17.46 20.67 -12.30
CA HIS A 242 18.33 21.77 -11.87
C HIS A 242 19.74 21.70 -12.45
N GLU A 243 20.35 20.51 -12.51
CA GLU A 243 21.75 20.36 -12.92
C GLU A 243 21.95 20.48 -14.43
N TYR A 244 21.01 19.97 -15.23
CA TYR A 244 21.16 19.90 -16.68
C TYR A 244 20.32 20.94 -17.43
N GLY A 245 19.61 21.83 -16.72
CA GLY A 245 18.74 22.84 -17.32
C GLY A 245 17.63 22.21 -18.17
N ALA A 246 17.14 21.03 -17.74
CA ALA A 246 16.15 20.28 -18.50
C ALA A 246 14.88 21.11 -18.70
N LYS A 247 14.25 20.98 -19.87
CA LYS A 247 13.03 21.73 -20.22
C LYS A 247 11.76 21.16 -19.54
N GLY A 248 11.89 20.41 -18.45
CA GLY A 248 10.83 19.62 -17.83
C GLY A 248 11.00 18.11 -18.05
N VAL A 249 10.14 17.31 -17.40
CA VAL A 249 10.09 15.85 -17.57
C VAL A 249 9.03 15.52 -18.62
N PRO A 250 9.34 14.78 -19.69
CA PRO A 250 8.34 14.33 -20.66
C PRO A 250 7.39 13.33 -20.00
N ILE A 251 6.09 13.51 -20.22
CA ILE A 251 5.01 12.66 -19.73
C ILE A 251 4.09 12.32 -20.89
N LEU A 252 3.89 11.03 -21.15
CA LEU A 252 2.91 10.54 -22.11
C LEU A 252 1.49 10.53 -21.50
N ALA A 253 0.57 11.32 -22.07
CA ALA A 253 -0.80 11.43 -21.57
C ALA A 253 -1.85 11.56 -22.69
N PRO A 254 -3.12 11.19 -22.44
CA PRO A 254 -4.17 11.27 -23.44
C PRO A 254 -4.74 12.69 -23.53
N PHE A 255 -4.31 13.45 -24.53
CA PHE A 255 -4.85 14.77 -24.86
C PHE A 255 -5.75 14.66 -26.10
N ASN A 256 -6.99 15.16 -26.00
CA ASN A 256 -7.95 15.20 -27.12
C ASN A 256 -8.17 13.85 -27.85
N GLY A 257 -8.01 12.72 -27.15
CA GLY A 257 -8.18 11.38 -27.72
C GLY A 257 -6.92 10.78 -28.38
N SER A 258 -5.79 11.48 -28.35
CA SER A 258 -4.47 10.95 -28.75
C SER A 258 -3.49 10.94 -27.58
N TRP A 259 -2.59 9.95 -27.57
CA TRP A 259 -1.44 9.96 -26.67
C TRP A 259 -0.42 10.98 -27.17
N GLU A 260 -0.14 11.98 -26.36
CA GLU A 260 0.83 13.04 -26.65
C GLU A 260 1.81 13.14 -25.49
N GLU A 261 3.09 13.31 -25.81
CA GLU A 261 4.11 13.64 -24.83
C GLU A 261 4.04 15.14 -24.52
N ARG A 262 3.93 15.50 -23.24
CA ARG A 262 4.01 16.89 -22.77
C ARG A 262 4.94 17.02 -21.59
N LEU A 263 5.58 18.17 -21.49
CA LEU A 263 6.54 18.45 -20.43
C LEU A 263 5.83 18.87 -19.15
N VAL A 264 6.29 18.33 -18.03
CA VAL A 264 5.91 18.77 -16.69
C VAL A 264 7.08 19.43 -15.98
N PHE A 265 6.75 20.42 -15.15
CA PHE A 265 7.71 21.27 -14.47
C PHE A 265 7.48 21.23 -12.96
N PRO A 266 8.55 21.28 -12.16
CA PRO A 266 8.43 21.43 -10.73
C PRO A 266 7.97 22.86 -10.40
N ALA A 267 7.12 22.99 -9.38
CA ALA A 267 6.89 24.26 -8.69
C ALA A 267 8.17 24.70 -7.95
N GLU A 268 8.19 25.94 -7.46
CA GLU A 268 9.36 26.53 -6.78
C GLU A 268 9.88 25.66 -5.61
N SER A 269 9.00 24.97 -4.90
CA SER A 269 9.38 24.06 -3.81
C SER A 269 9.91 22.70 -4.26
N GLY A 270 9.77 22.32 -5.54
CA GLY A 270 10.11 20.99 -6.07
C GLY A 270 9.15 19.86 -5.67
N GLU A 271 8.22 20.13 -4.74
CA GLU A 271 7.28 19.12 -4.19
C GLU A 271 6.13 18.79 -5.14
N ILE A 272 5.76 19.74 -5.98
CA ILE A 272 4.57 19.67 -6.84
C ILE A 272 5.01 19.80 -8.29
N TRP A 273 4.51 18.93 -9.16
CA TRP A 273 4.77 18.97 -10.60
C TRP A 273 3.49 19.21 -11.39
N ARG A 274 3.58 20.00 -12.48
CA ARG A 274 2.43 20.40 -13.31
C ARG A 274 2.81 20.43 -14.79
N PHE A 275 1.85 20.15 -15.66
CA PHE A 275 1.97 20.46 -17.08
C PHE A 275 2.17 21.98 -17.27
N GLY A 276 3.08 22.34 -18.18
CA GLY A 276 3.32 23.74 -18.59
C GLY A 276 2.28 24.29 -19.56
#